data_AF-A0A841ATZ6-F1
#
_entry.id   AF-A0A841ATZ6-F1
#
_cell.length_a   1.000
_cell.length_b   1.000
_cell.length_c   1.000
_cell.angle_alpha   90.00
_cell.angle_beta   90.00
_cell.angle_gamma   90.00
#
_symmetry.space_group_name_H-M   'P 1'
#
loop_
_entity.id
_entity.type
_entity.pdbx_description
1 polymer ?
#
loop_
_entity_poly.entity_id
_entity_poly.type
_entity_poly.pdbx_seq_one_letter_code
_entity_poly.pdbx_strand_id
1 'polypeptide(L)' 'MSITSHTSKKSATTVDIAWTVEQAGLWVARRNGDFVGMVEARWGAGFAATTRLAKTLGTFATIEEAERALEESLD' A
#
# COMPACT_ATOMS: atom_id res chain seq x y z
N MET A 1 -32.50 -5.57 26.14
CA MET A 1 -32.11 -4.43 25.31
C MET A 1 -30.63 -4.57 24.99
N SER A 2 -30.28 -5.07 23.81
CA SER A 2 -28.91 -5.00 23.26
C SER A 2 -29.02 -5.02 21.74
N ILE A 3 -29.20 -3.84 21.14
CA ILE A 3 -29.07 -3.63 19.69
C ILE A 3 -27.57 -3.50 19.38
N THR A 4 -26.95 -4.61 19.00
CA THR A 4 -25.57 -4.56 18.48
C THR A 4 -25.64 -3.93 17.10
N SER A 5 -25.05 -2.75 17.01
CA SER A 5 -25.17 -1.83 15.91
C SER A 5 -24.28 -2.21 14.73
N HIS A 6 -24.81 -1.91 13.54
CA HIS A 6 -24.11 -1.67 12.27
C HIS A 6 -23.41 -2.84 11.58
N THR A 7 -24.20 -3.49 10.71
CA THR A 7 -23.82 -3.86 9.34
C THR A 7 -22.74 -2.95 8.77
N SER A 8 -21.63 -3.53 8.31
CA SER A 8 -20.92 -3.00 7.15
C SER A 8 -20.67 -4.15 6.18
N LYS A 9 -21.59 -4.28 5.21
CA LYS A 9 -21.34 -4.99 3.97
C LYS A 9 -20.19 -4.27 3.26
N LYS A 10 -19.05 -4.94 3.09
CA LYS A 10 -18.23 -4.77 1.89
C LYS A 10 -18.14 -6.10 1.17
N SER A 11 -19.19 -6.38 0.40
CA SER A 11 -19.10 -7.28 -0.74
C SER A 11 -18.37 -6.53 -1.84
N ALA A 12 -17.08 -6.83 -2.03
CA ALA A 12 -16.40 -6.74 -3.32
C ALA A 12 -15.08 -7.52 -3.17
N THR A 13 -14.82 -8.42 -4.11
CA THR A 13 -13.53 -9.09 -4.30
C THR A 13 -12.50 -8.09 -4.85
N THR A 14 -12.36 -6.93 -4.22
CA THR A 14 -11.20 -6.06 -4.41
C THR A 14 -10.05 -6.79 -3.75
N VAL A 15 -9.08 -7.23 -4.52
CA VAL A 15 -7.92 -7.90 -3.94
C VAL A 15 -7.19 -6.86 -3.10
N ASP A 16 -7.46 -6.88 -1.81
CA ASP A 16 -7.03 -5.87 -0.85
C ASP A 16 -5.50 -5.91 -0.73
N ILE A 17 -4.86 -4.77 -0.98
CA ILE A 17 -3.42 -4.63 -0.78
C ILE A 17 -3.22 -4.27 0.69
N ALA A 18 -2.62 -5.19 1.43
CA ALA A 18 -2.26 -4.98 2.81
C ALA A 18 -0.90 -4.28 2.90
N TRP A 19 -0.89 -3.10 3.49
CA TRP A 19 0.32 -2.34 3.76
C TRP A 19 0.82 -2.62 5.17
N THR A 20 2.11 -2.94 5.30
CA THR A 20 2.79 -3.18 6.59
C THR A 20 3.98 -2.25 6.72
N VAL A 21 4.14 -1.63 7.88
CA VAL A 21 5.37 -0.92 8.23
C VAL A 21 6.39 -1.95 8.72
N GLU A 22 7.38 -2.28 7.89
CA GLU A 22 8.43 -3.25 8.28
C GLU A 22 9.50 -2.59 9.16
N GLN A 23 9.84 -1.33 8.87
CA GLN A 23 10.70 -0.50 9.70
C GLN A 23 10.42 0.99 9.45
N ALA A 24 10.99 1.88 10.27
CA ALA A 24 10.84 3.31 10.09
C ALA A 24 11.28 3.73 8.68
N GLY A 25 10.35 4.31 7.92
CA GLY A 25 10.61 4.74 6.54
C GLY A 25 10.53 3.62 5.49
N LEU A 26 10.01 2.44 5.80
CA LEU A 26 9.78 1.36 4.83
C LEU A 26 8.41 0.73 5.02
N TRP A 27 7.60 0.80 3.97
CA TRP A 27 6.28 0.21 3.87
C TRP A 27 6.28 -0.87 2.80
N VAL A 28 5.74 -2.04 3.12
CA VAL A 28 5.66 -3.17 2.21
C VAL A 28 4.20 -3.46 1.89
N ALA A 29 3.91 -3.56 0.60
CA ALA A 29 2.62 -3.96 0.07
C ALA A 29 2.59 -5.46 -0.18
N ARG A 30 1.56 -6.12 0.36
CA ARG A 30 1.27 -7.54 0.10
C ARG A 30 -0.16 -7.70 -0.46
N ARG A 31 -0.31 -8.51 -1.50
CA ARG A 31 -1.61 -8.87 -2.11
C ARG A 31 -1.83 -10.36 -1.88
N ASN A 32 -2.88 -10.75 -1.15
CA ASN A 32 -3.10 -12.14 -0.73
C ASN A 32 -1.90 -12.80 0.00
N GLY A 33 -1.07 -12.01 0.69
CA GLY A 33 0.14 -12.47 1.35
C GLY A 33 1.40 -12.43 0.49
N ASP A 34 1.28 -12.28 -0.83
CA ASP A 34 2.40 -12.15 -1.75
C ASP A 34 2.95 -10.72 -1.79
N PHE A 35 4.27 -10.58 -1.77
CA PHE A 35 4.95 -9.29 -1.96
C PHE A 35 4.65 -8.73 -3.36
N VAL A 36 4.10 -7.52 -3.41
CA VAL A 36 3.79 -6.83 -4.67
C VAL A 36 4.59 -5.54 -4.87
N GLY A 37 5.15 -5.00 -3.80
CA GLY A 37 6.10 -3.89 -3.85
C GLY A 37 6.31 -3.25 -2.50
N MET A 38 7.00 -2.11 -2.50
CA MET A 38 7.34 -1.36 -1.30
C MET A 38 7.42 0.14 -1.60
N VAL A 39 7.25 0.92 -0.54
CA VAL A 39 7.51 2.35 -0.51
C VAL A 39 8.59 2.62 0.52
N GLU A 40 9.62 3.38 0.14
CA GLU A 40 10.70 3.79 1.04
C GLU A 40 10.72 5.32 1.18
N ALA A 41 10.89 5.83 2.39
CA ALA A 41 11.17 7.24 2.62
C ALA A 41 12.64 7.53 2.26
N ARG A 42 12.84 8.49 1.37
CA ARG A 42 14.14 9.03 1.00
C ARG A 42 14.32 10.39 1.67
N TRP A 43 15.29 10.46 2.56
CA TRP A 43 15.61 11.66 3.32
C TRP A 43 15.80 12.88 2.40
N GLY A 44 14.92 13.88 2.56
CA GLY A 44 14.94 15.11 1.77
C GLY A 44 14.43 14.99 0.33
N ALA A 45 14.01 13.81 -0.13
CA ALA A 45 13.57 13.58 -1.51
C ALA A 45 12.10 13.12 -1.64
N GLY A 46 11.51 12.55 -0.58
CA GLY A 46 10.11 12.10 -0.57
C GLY A 46 9.99 10.59 -0.41
N PHE A 47 9.01 9.98 -1.06
CA PHE A 47 8.69 8.55 -0.94
C PHE A 47 8.86 7.86 -2.29
N ALA A 48 9.73 6.86 -2.37
CA ALA A 48 9.95 6.12 -3.61
C ALA A 48 9.14 4.82 -3.59
N ALA A 49 8.29 4.63 -4.60
CA ALA A 49 7.55 3.39 -4.80
C ALA A 49 8.31 2.46 -5.75
N THR A 50 8.45 1.20 -5.34
CA THR A 50 9.17 0.16 -6.10
C THR A 50 8.32 -1.10 -6.17
N THR A 51 8.12 -1.64 -7.38
CA THR A 51 7.34 -2.88 -7.58
C THR A 51 8.14 -4.12 -7.18
N ARG A 52 7.47 -5.28 -7.10
CA ARG A 52 8.14 -6.57 -6.88
C ARG A 52 9.24 -6.92 -7.89
N LEU A 53 9.22 -6.29 -9.07
CA LEU A 53 10.21 -6.49 -10.13
C LEU A 53 11.39 -5.51 -10.02
N ALA A 54 11.56 -4.86 -8.87
CA ALA A 54 12.56 -3.81 -8.63
C ALA A 54 12.44 -2.60 -9.58
N LYS A 55 11.26 -2.40 -10.21
CA LYS A 55 10.98 -1.22 -11.02
C LYS A 55 10.54 -0.09 -10.10
N THR A 56 11.30 1.00 -10.07
CA THR A 56 10.87 2.23 -9.40
C THR A 56 9.84 2.95 -10.26
N LEU A 57 8.69 3.27 -9.67
CA LEU A 57 7.59 3.98 -10.34
C LEU A 57 7.79 5.50 -10.30
N GLY A 58 8.51 5.99 -9.30
CA GLY A 58 8.83 7.39 -9.12
C GLY A 58 9.14 7.72 -7.67
N THR A 59 9.33 9.01 -7.41
CA THR A 59 9.40 9.59 -6.07
C THR A 59 8.23 10.55 -5.90
N PHE A 60 7.51 10.43 -4.80
CA PHE A 60 6.27 11.16 -4.50
C PHE A 60 6.45 12.02 -3.25
N ALA A 61 5.63 13.06 -3.10
CA ALA A 61 5.74 13.97 -1.98
C ALA A 61 5.19 13.35 -0.68
N THR A 62 4.15 12.52 -0.81
CA THR A 62 3.52 11.82 0.31
C THR A 62 3.53 10.31 0.14
N ILE A 63 3.35 9.60 1.25
CA ILE A 63 3.19 8.15 1.26
C ILE A 63 1.93 7.73 0.49
N GLU A 64 0.82 8.43 0.67
CA GLU A 64 -0.46 8.12 0.01
C GLU A 64 -0.35 8.17 -1.52
N GLU A 65 0.42 9.13 -2.05
CA GLU A 65 0.70 9.21 -3.49
C GLU A 65 1.54 8.03 -3.98
N ALA A 66 2.55 7.62 -3.18
CA ALA A 66 3.41 6.50 -3.51
C ALA A 66 2.67 5.15 -3.43
N GLU A 67 1.82 4.98 -2.43
CA GLU A 67 0.95 3.80 -2.27
C GLU A 67 -0.01 3.70 -3.45
N ARG A 68 -0.74 4.78 -3.78
CA ARG A 68 -1.65 4.81 -4.92
C ARG A 68 -0.96 4.47 -6.24
N ALA A 69 0.22 5.04 -6.50
CA ALA A 69 0.98 4.74 -7.71
C ALA A 69 1.39 3.26 -7.79
N LEU A 70 1.71 2.64 -6.64
CA LEU A 70 1.98 1.21 -6.61
C LEU A 70 0.72 0.39 -6.89
N GLU A 71 -0.41 0.74 -6.27
CA GLU A 71 -1.70 0.06 -6.51
C GLU A 71 -2.14 0.15 -7.98
N GLU A 72 -2.02 1.32 -8.60
CA GLU A 72 -2.30 1.54 -10.03
C GLU A 72 -1.40 0.69 -10.95
N SER A 73 -0.20 0.33 -10.50
CA SER A 73 0.72 -0.52 -11.28
C SER A 73 0.41 -2.03 -11.21
N LEU A 74 -0.52 -2.42 -10.35
CA LEU A 74 -0.89 -3.82 -10.06
C LEU A 74 -2.23 -4.24 -10.68
N ASP A 75 -2.91 -3.29 -11.32
CA ASP A 75 -4.04 -3.53 -12.23
C ASP A 75 -3.52 -3.97 -13.62
#